data_AF-A0A7Y6Z5K8-F1
#
_entry.id   AF-A0A7Y6Z5K8-F1
#
_cell.length_a   1.000
_cell.length_b   1.000
_cell.length_c   1.000
_cell.angle_alpha   90.00
_cell.angle_beta   90.00
_cell.angle_gamma   90.00
#
_symmetry.space_group_name_H-M   'P 1'
#
loop_
_entity.id
_entity.type
_entity.pdbx_description
1 polymer ?
#
loop_
_entity_poly.entity_id
_entity_poly.type
_entity_poly.pdbx_seq_one_letter_code
_entity_poly.pdbx_strand_id
1 'polypeptide(L)'
;MKSENVKWLDRFVRQSLAWRWPAFLKRLHAKDVLVIDADILRMFENRLETLPCQTVSPKMAESRIDGDFNRVFVLCRKDELRLVERLRAKFPRKRIYSMTYDVAPRSLFAPPVKFPQPVMDATPAKRPIILISSPYSDAEFLANILSENGLGAPKEYLDQPLATWIEQHEGFQLARYFDALVKLYRKDGVFDLHLQTDVLAAILRRSNGNWHSFAKWLKQTDAQVIYFTRRDKMAQTGFGAVLDNSKYRSIWEMSPALRKAFKGKEINFAEANAWLQNVLIQEGEVENFLQAAEIEFRSVTLEELIETPVAVLKSLTMFLGEKAPKAFMMPDYASAYAELPELWDQARNFRREMIDRLGLHVNAEGSYVTATDEILKGRKA
;
A
#
# COMPACT_ATOMS: atom_id res chain seq x y z
N MET A 1 9.48 22.02 -16.94
CA MET A 1 9.28 21.15 -15.75
C MET A 1 7.85 21.36 -15.25
N LYS A 2 7.00 20.33 -15.24
CA LYS A 2 5.73 20.39 -14.48
C LYS A 2 6.09 20.54 -13.00
N SER A 3 5.41 21.43 -12.26
CA SER A 3 5.62 21.56 -10.81
C SER A 3 5.38 20.22 -10.12
N GLU A 4 6.10 19.91 -9.04
CA GLU A 4 5.99 18.64 -8.32
C GLU A 4 4.54 18.32 -7.92
N ASN A 5 3.77 19.34 -7.52
CA ASN A 5 2.35 19.20 -7.21
C ASN A 5 1.53 18.61 -8.38
N VAL A 6 1.84 18.97 -9.63
CA VAL A 6 1.15 18.41 -10.80
C VAL A 6 1.53 16.94 -11.02
N LYS A 7 2.78 16.55 -10.72
CA LYS A 7 3.21 15.14 -10.81
C LYS A 7 2.52 14.27 -9.76
N TRP A 8 2.44 14.76 -8.52
CA TRP A 8 1.76 14.05 -7.42
C TRP A 8 0.27 13.91 -7.66
N LEU A 9 -0.40 14.97 -8.10
CA LEU A 9 -1.82 14.91 -8.46
C LEU A 9 -2.07 13.98 -9.65
N ASP A 10 -1.22 13.98 -10.68
CA ASP A 10 -1.33 13.04 -11.80
C ASP A 10 -1.21 11.59 -11.32
N ARG A 11 -0.20 11.32 -10.48
CA ARG A 11 0.02 10.00 -9.88
C ARG A 11 -1.17 9.58 -9.03
N PHE A 12 -1.67 10.46 -8.18
CA PHE A 12 -2.84 10.24 -7.34
C PHE A 12 -4.07 9.86 -8.17
N VAL A 13 -4.37 10.61 -9.24
CA VAL A 13 -5.52 10.33 -10.11
C VAL A 13 -5.30 9.04 -10.91
N ARG A 14 -4.10 8.83 -11.47
CA ARG A 14 -3.72 7.60 -12.18
C ARG A 14 -3.92 6.37 -11.30
N GLN A 15 -3.41 6.42 -10.07
CA GLN A 15 -3.51 5.35 -9.10
C GLN A 15 -4.95 5.19 -8.64
N SER A 16 -5.65 6.28 -8.33
CA SER A 16 -7.07 6.24 -7.98
C SER A 16 -7.89 5.51 -9.03
N LEU A 17 -7.64 5.72 -10.32
CA LEU A 17 -8.33 5.03 -11.42
C LEU A 17 -7.97 3.54 -11.55
N ALA A 18 -6.78 3.17 -11.10
CA ALA A 18 -6.21 1.85 -11.22
C ALA A 18 -6.59 0.92 -10.06
N TRP A 19 -6.63 1.47 -8.85
CA TRP A 19 -6.51 0.74 -7.58
C TRP A 19 -7.79 0.61 -6.77
N ARG A 20 -8.94 0.86 -7.40
CA ARG A 20 -10.26 0.79 -6.75
C ARG A 20 -10.64 1.97 -5.85
N TRP A 21 -9.84 3.05 -5.80
CA TRP A 21 -10.41 4.39 -5.52
C TRP A 21 -11.45 4.91 -6.54
N PRO A 22 -11.83 4.24 -7.67
CA PRO A 22 -13.04 4.56 -8.42
C PRO A 22 -14.26 3.86 -7.85
N ALA A 23 -14.15 2.99 -6.83
CA ALA A 23 -15.33 2.37 -6.25
C ALA A 23 -16.30 3.42 -5.68
N PHE A 24 -15.80 4.61 -5.30
CA PHE A 24 -16.68 5.74 -4.97
C PHE A 24 -17.17 6.48 -6.21
N LEU A 25 -16.31 6.81 -7.18
CA LEU A 25 -16.73 7.49 -8.43
C LEU A 25 -17.78 6.68 -9.19
N LYS A 26 -17.64 5.35 -9.22
CA LYS A 26 -18.61 4.39 -9.81
C LYS A 26 -19.93 4.31 -9.02
N ARG A 27 -19.94 4.73 -7.76
CA ARG A 27 -21.14 4.81 -6.91
C ARG A 27 -21.76 6.20 -6.88
N LEU A 28 -21.13 7.18 -7.54
CA LEU A 28 -21.72 8.48 -7.78
C LEU A 28 -22.86 8.35 -8.78
N HIS A 29 -23.95 9.05 -8.50
CA HIS A 29 -25.16 9.09 -9.31
C HIS A 29 -25.56 10.55 -9.53
N ALA A 30 -26.48 10.79 -10.47
CA ALA A 30 -26.94 12.14 -10.81
C ALA A 30 -27.51 12.93 -9.62
N LYS A 31 -27.99 12.25 -8.56
CA LYS A 31 -28.52 12.86 -7.34
C LYS A 31 -27.48 13.09 -6.23
N ASP A 32 -26.20 12.89 -6.53
CA ASP A 32 -25.10 13.16 -5.61
C ASP A 32 -24.41 14.49 -5.93
N VAL A 33 -23.73 15.04 -4.93
CA VAL A 33 -22.81 16.17 -5.10
C VAL A 33 -21.41 15.76 -4.65
N LEU A 34 -20.42 16.02 -5.50
CA LEU A 34 -19.01 15.93 -5.16
C LEU A 34 -18.43 17.32 -4.91
N VAL A 35 -18.04 17.58 -3.67
CA VAL A 35 -17.29 18.77 -3.28
C VAL A 35 -15.80 18.50 -3.47
N ILE A 36 -15.17 19.18 -4.43
CA ILE A 36 -13.80 18.86 -4.86
C ILE A 36 -13.03 20.10 -5.33
N ASP A 37 -11.71 20.12 -5.07
CA ASP A 37 -10.82 21.18 -5.56
C ASP A 37 -10.76 21.21 -7.10
N ALA A 38 -10.74 22.40 -7.69
CA ALA A 38 -10.88 22.59 -9.14
C ALA A 38 -9.75 21.96 -9.96
N ASP A 39 -8.52 21.98 -9.45
CA ASP A 39 -7.37 21.35 -10.11
C ASP A 39 -7.44 19.83 -10.07
N ILE A 40 -7.89 19.25 -8.96
CA ILE A 40 -8.13 17.80 -8.83
C ILE A 40 -9.26 17.37 -9.77
N LEU A 41 -10.37 18.12 -9.78
CA LEU A 41 -11.50 17.87 -10.67
C LEU A 41 -11.05 17.82 -12.13
N ARG A 42 -10.30 18.83 -12.58
CA ARG A 42 -9.77 18.88 -13.95
C ARG A 42 -8.91 17.67 -14.29
N MET A 43 -8.12 17.15 -13.33
CA MET A 43 -7.32 15.94 -13.58
C MET A 43 -8.18 14.68 -13.71
N PHE A 44 -9.28 14.56 -12.96
CA PHE A 44 -10.26 13.48 -13.15
C PHE A 44 -10.99 13.60 -14.49
N GLU A 45 -11.48 14.79 -14.84
CA GLU A 45 -12.20 15.06 -16.10
C GLU A 45 -11.32 14.76 -17.32
N ASN A 46 -10.04 15.14 -17.29
CA ASN A 46 -9.07 14.82 -18.35
C ASN A 46 -8.91 13.30 -18.60
N ARG A 47 -9.31 12.44 -17.65
CA ARG A 47 -9.15 10.99 -17.75
C ARG A 47 -10.48 10.22 -17.83
N LEU A 48 -11.58 10.81 -17.40
CA LEU A 48 -12.91 10.18 -17.34
C LEU A 48 -13.92 10.81 -18.31
N GLU A 49 -13.54 11.84 -19.07
CA GLU A 49 -14.38 12.69 -19.91
C GLU A 49 -15.41 13.51 -19.10
N THR A 50 -16.27 12.87 -18.30
CA THR A 50 -17.24 13.52 -17.40
C THR A 50 -17.51 12.71 -16.13
N LEU A 51 -17.90 13.38 -15.04
CA LEU A 51 -18.37 12.73 -13.80
C LEU A 51 -19.91 12.62 -13.80
N PRO A 52 -20.50 11.53 -13.27
CA PRO A 52 -21.95 11.27 -13.35
C PRO A 52 -22.78 12.04 -12.30
N CYS A 53 -22.20 13.07 -11.67
CA CYS A 53 -22.83 13.83 -10.58
C CYS A 53 -22.46 15.31 -10.67
N GLN A 54 -23.18 16.15 -9.92
CA GLN A 54 -22.82 17.56 -9.83
C GLN A 54 -21.51 17.74 -9.03
N THR A 55 -20.67 18.65 -9.47
CA THR A 55 -19.44 19.04 -8.77
C THR A 55 -19.57 20.46 -8.22
N VAL A 56 -19.00 20.70 -7.05
CA VAL A 56 -19.02 22.00 -6.37
C VAL A 56 -17.64 22.26 -5.76
N SER A 57 -17.16 23.50 -5.83
CA SER A 57 -15.90 23.86 -5.15
C SER A 57 -16.11 23.94 -3.62
N PRO A 58 -15.09 23.63 -2.80
CA PRO A 58 -15.21 23.70 -1.35
C PRO A 58 -15.74 25.05 -0.82
N LYS A 59 -15.37 26.15 -1.49
CA LYS A 59 -15.80 27.52 -1.14
C LYS A 59 -17.31 27.76 -1.36
N MET A 60 -17.93 27.05 -2.30
CA MET A 60 -19.35 27.23 -2.65
C MET A 60 -20.26 26.16 -2.04
N ALA A 61 -19.70 25.13 -1.40
CA ALA A 61 -20.42 23.97 -0.89
C ALA A 61 -21.66 24.37 -0.08
N GLU A 62 -21.50 25.27 0.90
CA GLU A 62 -22.59 25.69 1.79
C GLU A 62 -23.73 26.44 1.10
N SER A 63 -23.51 26.98 -0.10
CA SER A 63 -24.52 27.74 -0.87
C SER A 63 -25.18 26.92 -1.98
N ARG A 64 -24.55 25.82 -2.42
CA ARG A 64 -24.98 25.06 -3.61
C ARG A 64 -25.48 23.64 -3.32
N ILE A 65 -25.38 23.17 -2.07
CA ILE A 65 -25.83 21.83 -1.66
C ILE A 65 -27.33 21.78 -1.33
N ASP A 66 -28.02 22.92 -1.32
CA ASP A 66 -29.43 23.06 -0.91
C ASP A 66 -30.47 22.53 -1.93
N GLY A 67 -30.02 21.95 -3.05
CA GLY A 67 -30.90 21.27 -4.03
C GLY A 67 -31.35 19.87 -3.59
N ASP A 68 -31.97 19.11 -4.52
CA ASP A 68 -32.54 17.76 -4.31
C ASP A 68 -31.50 16.62 -4.11
N PHE A 69 -30.31 16.96 -3.62
CA PHE A 69 -29.23 16.00 -3.40
C PHE A 69 -29.39 15.29 -2.06
N ASN A 70 -29.27 13.96 -2.08
CA ASN A 70 -29.39 13.10 -0.90
C ASN A 70 -28.04 12.76 -0.29
N ARG A 71 -26.98 12.70 -1.10
CA ARG A 71 -25.62 12.37 -0.67
C ARG A 71 -24.63 13.43 -1.14
N VAL A 72 -23.74 13.81 -0.24
CA VAL A 72 -22.66 14.77 -0.49
C VAL A 72 -21.35 14.10 -0.13
N PHE A 73 -20.41 14.10 -1.06
CA PHE A 73 -19.07 13.57 -0.89
C PHE A 73 -18.07 14.71 -0.89
N VAL A 74 -17.17 14.76 0.07
CA VAL A 74 -16.17 15.84 0.20
C VAL A 74 -14.78 15.25 0.03
N LEU A 75 -14.06 15.72 -0.99
CA LEU A 75 -12.65 15.41 -1.26
C LEU A 75 -11.90 16.72 -1.51
N CYS A 76 -11.25 17.27 -0.50
CA CYS A 76 -10.49 18.51 -0.66
C CYS A 76 -9.20 18.45 0.13
N ARG A 77 -8.14 19.09 -0.39
CA ARG A 77 -6.81 19.04 0.22
C ARG A 77 -6.81 19.64 1.61
N LYS A 78 -7.58 20.70 1.81
CA LYS A 78 -7.55 21.50 3.03
C LYS A 78 -8.83 21.36 3.83
N ASP A 79 -8.65 21.10 5.13
CA ASP A 79 -9.72 21.16 6.14
C ASP A 79 -10.96 20.28 5.80
N GLU A 80 -10.77 19.12 5.13
CA GLU A 80 -11.87 18.23 4.70
C GLU A 80 -12.83 17.90 5.86
N LEU A 81 -12.27 17.54 7.02
CA LEU A 81 -13.03 17.21 8.23
C LEU A 81 -13.89 18.38 8.72
N ARG A 82 -13.30 19.58 8.82
CA ARG A 82 -14.03 20.77 9.28
C ARG A 82 -15.14 21.14 8.32
N LEU A 83 -14.91 21.00 7.01
CA LEU A 83 -15.94 21.24 6.01
C LEU A 83 -17.09 20.23 6.14
N VAL A 84 -16.78 18.94 6.32
CA VAL A 84 -17.79 17.90 6.56
C VAL A 84 -18.60 18.19 7.83
N GLU A 85 -17.94 18.57 8.93
CA GLU A 85 -18.60 18.91 10.20
C GLU A 85 -19.54 20.10 10.06
N ARG A 86 -19.10 21.19 9.40
CA ARG A 86 -19.95 22.36 9.11
C ARG A 86 -21.15 22.02 8.24
N LEU A 87 -20.94 21.24 7.17
CA LEU A 87 -22.02 20.82 6.29
C LEU A 87 -23.03 19.94 7.02
N ARG A 88 -22.58 19.03 7.91
CA ARG A 88 -23.46 18.18 8.72
C ARG A 88 -24.31 19.00 9.68
N ALA A 89 -23.73 20.03 10.29
CA ALA A 89 -24.46 20.95 11.17
C ALA A 89 -25.50 21.77 10.40
N LYS A 90 -25.16 22.27 9.21
CA LYS A 90 -26.05 23.09 8.38
C LYS A 90 -27.17 22.28 7.71
N PHE A 91 -26.88 21.05 7.28
CA PHE A 91 -27.81 20.19 6.53
C PHE A 91 -28.03 18.84 7.23
N PRO A 92 -28.68 18.81 8.41
CA PRO A 92 -28.77 17.61 9.25
C PRO A 92 -29.55 16.44 8.61
N ARG A 93 -30.38 16.71 7.58
CA ARG A 93 -31.13 15.67 6.86
C ARG A 93 -30.35 15.05 5.69
N LYS A 94 -29.22 15.63 5.29
CA LYS A 94 -28.41 15.15 4.15
C LYS A 94 -27.32 14.19 4.63
N ARG A 95 -26.99 13.20 3.80
CA ARG A 95 -25.89 12.26 4.09
C ARG A 95 -24.58 12.84 3.57
N ILE A 96 -23.75 13.36 4.46
CA ILE A 96 -22.48 13.99 4.11
C ILE A 96 -21.33 13.08 4.52
N TYR A 97 -20.46 12.76 3.56
CA TYR A 97 -19.34 11.84 3.71
C TYR A 97 -18.02 12.52 3.40
N SER A 98 -17.04 12.30 4.27
CA SER A 98 -15.64 12.51 3.98
C SER A 98 -15.12 11.38 3.08
N MET A 99 -14.50 11.74 1.96
CA MET A 99 -13.88 10.75 1.09
C MET A 99 -12.69 10.08 1.76
N THR A 100 -11.92 10.85 2.53
CA THR A 100 -10.72 10.37 3.23
C THR A 100 -11.04 9.51 4.46
N TYR A 101 -12.03 9.88 5.28
CA TYR A 101 -12.27 9.29 6.60
C TYR A 101 -13.51 8.40 6.68
N ASP A 102 -14.51 8.58 5.80
CA ASP A 102 -15.72 7.74 5.79
C ASP A 102 -15.68 6.67 4.69
N VAL A 103 -15.10 7.00 3.53
CA VAL A 103 -15.14 6.13 2.34
C VAL A 103 -13.86 5.33 2.15
N ALA A 104 -12.68 5.96 2.18
CA ALA A 104 -11.41 5.27 1.93
C ALA A 104 -11.15 4.07 2.88
N PRO A 105 -11.44 4.14 4.20
CA PRO A 105 -11.29 2.99 5.08
C PRO A 105 -12.15 1.79 4.68
N ARG A 106 -13.20 1.97 3.86
CA ARG A 106 -14.16 0.91 3.47
C ARG A 106 -13.96 0.41 2.05
N SER A 107 -13.15 1.08 1.24
CA SER A 107 -12.98 0.76 -0.20
C SER A 107 -11.89 -0.27 -0.48
N LEU A 108 -11.10 -0.64 0.53
CA LEU A 108 -9.89 -1.45 0.41
C LEU A 108 -10.19 -2.93 0.07
N PHE A 109 -11.34 -3.43 0.51
CA PHE A 109 -11.81 -4.78 0.20
C PHE A 109 -13.17 -4.65 -0.49
N ALA A 110 -13.48 -5.55 -1.45
CA ALA A 110 -14.69 -5.54 -2.29
C ALA A 110 -15.97 -5.07 -1.57
N PRO A 111 -16.98 -4.50 -2.30
CA PRO A 111 -18.24 -4.03 -1.70
C PRO A 111 -18.72 -5.01 -0.62
N PRO A 112 -18.93 -4.58 0.64
CA PRO A 112 -19.29 -5.50 1.71
C PRO A 112 -20.60 -6.20 1.32
N VAL A 113 -20.54 -7.51 1.08
CA VAL A 113 -21.72 -8.31 0.68
C VAL A 113 -22.61 -8.61 1.89
N LYS A 114 -22.10 -8.50 3.12
CA LYS A 114 -22.86 -8.46 4.38
C LYS A 114 -21.88 -8.14 5.51
N PHE A 115 -22.33 -7.34 6.48
CA PHE A 115 -21.60 -7.12 7.72
C PHE A 115 -21.63 -8.41 8.55
N PRO A 116 -20.50 -9.05 8.88
CA PRO A 116 -20.48 -9.92 10.04
C PRO A 116 -20.69 -9.04 11.29
N GLN A 117 -21.62 -9.43 12.15
CA GLN A 117 -21.70 -8.81 13.46
C GLN A 117 -20.43 -9.14 14.25
N PRO A 118 -19.88 -8.18 15.02
CA PRO A 118 -18.77 -8.47 15.90
C PRO A 118 -19.24 -9.47 16.96
N VAL A 119 -18.78 -10.70 16.87
CA VAL A 119 -18.80 -11.62 18.00
C VAL A 119 -17.66 -11.17 18.90
N MET A 120 -17.99 -10.83 20.15
CA MET A 120 -16.97 -10.54 21.15
C MET A 120 -16.25 -11.85 21.47
N ASP A 121 -15.01 -11.95 21.03
CA ASP A 121 -14.14 -13.04 21.43
C ASP A 121 -13.59 -12.78 22.83
N ALA A 122 -13.72 -13.80 23.69
CA ALA A 122 -13.13 -13.89 25.02
C ALA A 122 -11.68 -14.43 24.98
N THR A 123 -11.02 -14.35 23.82
CA THR A 123 -9.68 -14.89 23.59
C THR A 123 -8.64 -13.97 24.24
N PRO A 124 -7.57 -14.49 24.87
CA PRO A 124 -6.46 -13.67 25.34
C PRO A 124 -5.96 -12.78 24.19
N ALA A 125 -5.75 -11.50 24.47
CA ALA A 125 -5.38 -10.51 23.47
C ALA A 125 -4.05 -10.90 22.82
N LYS A 126 -4.10 -11.39 21.59
CA LYS A 126 -2.92 -11.60 20.77
C LYS A 126 -2.30 -10.24 20.43
N ARG A 127 -0.97 -10.16 20.43
CA ARG A 127 -0.25 -8.92 20.12
C ARG A 127 -0.43 -8.59 18.62
N PRO A 128 -0.65 -7.32 18.24
CA PRO A 128 -0.81 -6.96 16.84
C PRO A 128 0.51 -7.11 16.08
N ILE A 129 0.44 -7.69 14.88
CA ILE A 129 1.60 -7.80 14.00
C ILE A 129 1.66 -6.57 13.10
N ILE A 130 2.80 -5.88 13.12
CA ILE A 130 3.09 -4.77 12.20
C ILE A 130 4.18 -5.22 11.25
N LEU A 131 3.78 -5.59 10.03
CA LEU A 131 4.69 -5.90 8.93
C LEU A 131 5.12 -4.59 8.27
N ILE A 132 6.34 -4.15 8.49
CA ILE A 132 6.94 -3.02 7.79
C ILE A 132 7.72 -3.58 6.60
N SER A 133 7.49 -3.07 5.39
CA SER A 133 8.23 -3.53 4.22
C SER A 133 8.56 -2.43 3.24
N SER A 134 9.58 -2.64 2.43
CA SER A 134 9.78 -1.82 1.24
C SER A 134 8.71 -2.14 0.17
N PRO A 135 8.29 -1.17 -0.66
CA PRO A 135 7.33 -1.43 -1.72
C PRO A 135 7.89 -2.44 -2.73
N TYR A 136 7.03 -3.29 -3.29
CA TYR A 136 7.37 -4.34 -4.27
C TYR A 136 8.44 -5.35 -3.83
N SER A 137 8.67 -5.51 -2.53
CA SER A 137 9.54 -6.57 -2.00
C SER A 137 8.89 -7.94 -1.90
N ASP A 138 7.67 -8.10 -2.43
CA ASP A 138 6.81 -9.27 -2.25
C ASP A 138 6.36 -9.50 -0.80
N ALA A 139 6.15 -8.43 -0.03
CA ALA A 139 5.70 -8.54 1.36
C ALA A 139 4.33 -9.22 1.51
N GLU A 140 3.48 -9.13 0.49
CA GLU A 140 2.19 -9.82 0.45
C GLU A 140 2.36 -11.35 0.39
N PHE A 141 3.49 -11.85 -0.14
CA PHE A 141 3.84 -13.27 -0.06
C PHE A 141 4.01 -13.71 1.39
N LEU A 142 4.81 -12.97 2.17
CA LEU A 142 4.97 -13.25 3.60
C LEU A 142 3.65 -13.10 4.35
N ALA A 143 2.87 -12.05 4.08
CA ALA A 143 1.56 -11.85 4.70
C ALA A 143 0.60 -13.03 4.45
N ASN A 144 0.57 -13.56 3.23
CA ASN A 144 -0.21 -14.75 2.88
C ASN A 144 0.27 -15.98 3.64
N ILE A 145 1.58 -16.21 3.72
CA ILE A 145 2.16 -17.32 4.49
C ILE A 145 1.78 -17.21 5.97
N LEU A 146 1.92 -16.03 6.58
CA LEU A 146 1.53 -15.82 7.98
C LEU A 146 0.03 -16.15 8.18
N SER A 147 -0.82 -15.71 7.25
CA SER A 147 -2.26 -15.95 7.33
C SER A 147 -2.62 -17.42 7.16
N GLU A 148 -2.02 -18.12 6.20
CA GLU A 148 -2.28 -19.54 5.93
C GLU A 148 -1.80 -20.44 7.07
N ASN A 149 -0.75 -20.03 7.78
CA ASN A 149 -0.22 -20.75 8.93
C ASN A 149 -0.84 -20.33 10.27
N GLY A 150 -1.84 -19.45 10.28
CA GLY A 150 -2.51 -18.98 11.51
C GLY A 150 -1.63 -18.10 12.41
N LEU A 151 -0.52 -17.57 11.89
CA LEU A 151 0.43 -16.76 12.65
C LEU A 151 0.00 -15.30 12.76
N GLY A 152 -0.89 -14.85 11.87
CA GLY A 152 -1.42 -13.49 11.81
C GLY A 152 -1.84 -13.16 10.40
N ALA A 153 -2.60 -12.08 10.20
CA ALA A 153 -3.07 -11.69 8.89
C ALA A 153 -2.81 -10.20 8.63
N PRO A 154 -1.54 -9.75 8.60
CA PRO A 154 -1.22 -8.36 8.31
C PRO A 154 -1.73 -7.99 6.93
N LYS A 155 -2.43 -6.86 6.83
CA LYS A 155 -2.99 -6.37 5.56
C LYS A 155 -2.63 -4.93 5.31
N GLU A 156 -2.50 -4.59 4.03
CA GLU A 156 -2.28 -3.22 3.61
C GLU A 156 -3.61 -2.45 3.65
N TYR A 157 -3.82 -1.66 4.70
CA TYR A 157 -5.00 -0.81 4.84
C TYR A 157 -4.80 0.62 4.32
N LEU A 158 -3.59 0.91 3.87
CA LEU A 158 -3.17 2.20 3.36
C LEU A 158 -2.66 1.98 1.94
N ASP A 159 -3.59 1.98 0.99
CA ASP A 159 -3.28 1.75 -0.41
C ASP A 159 -2.47 2.90 -1.02
N GLN A 160 -1.91 2.64 -2.19
CA GLN A 160 -1.04 3.60 -2.88
C GLN A 160 -1.77 4.91 -3.27
N PRO A 161 -3.04 4.88 -3.75
CA PRO A 161 -3.82 6.10 -3.94
C PRO A 161 -3.94 6.94 -2.69
N LEU A 162 -4.23 6.33 -1.54
CA LEU A 162 -4.33 7.05 -0.28
C LEU A 162 -2.99 7.62 0.16
N ALA A 163 -1.89 6.89 0.00
CA ALA A 163 -0.56 7.41 0.29
C ALA A 163 -0.25 8.66 -0.55
N THR A 164 -0.51 8.62 -1.85
CA THR A 164 -0.32 9.78 -2.74
C THR A 164 -1.30 10.91 -2.43
N TRP A 165 -2.51 10.59 -1.97
CA TRP A 165 -3.47 11.59 -1.50
C TRP A 165 -3.00 12.28 -0.21
N ILE A 166 -2.50 11.52 0.77
CA ILE A 166 -1.95 12.03 2.03
C ILE A 166 -0.82 13.02 1.75
N GLU A 167 0.00 12.80 0.71
CA GLU A 167 1.05 13.74 0.31
C GLU A 167 0.53 15.14 -0.06
N GLN A 168 -0.75 15.26 -0.42
CA GLN A 168 -1.43 16.49 -0.82
C GLN A 168 -2.47 16.98 0.21
N HIS A 169 -2.84 16.16 1.19
CA HIS A 169 -3.88 16.48 2.17
C HIS A 169 -3.30 17.27 3.36
N GLU A 170 -3.62 18.56 3.43
CA GLU A 170 -3.32 19.44 4.57
C GLU A 170 -4.17 19.06 5.79
N GLY A 171 -3.51 18.76 6.90
CA GLY A 171 -4.20 18.41 8.16
C GLY A 171 -4.75 16.98 8.19
N PHE A 172 -4.09 16.03 7.51
CA PHE A 172 -4.43 14.62 7.62
C PHE A 172 -4.28 14.12 9.07
N GLN A 173 -5.34 13.51 9.61
CA GLN A 173 -5.41 13.01 10.99
C GLN A 173 -5.24 11.49 11.01
N LEU A 174 -3.99 11.04 11.05
CA LEU A 174 -3.63 9.62 11.04
C LEU A 174 -4.35 8.82 12.14
N ALA A 175 -4.42 9.35 13.37
CA ALA A 175 -5.07 8.68 14.49
C ALA A 175 -6.57 8.42 14.23
N ARG A 176 -7.28 9.37 13.63
CA ARG A 176 -8.70 9.24 13.28
C ARG A 176 -8.90 8.20 12.17
N TYR A 177 -8.00 8.19 11.19
CA TYR A 177 -8.03 7.20 10.11
C TYR A 177 -7.79 5.77 10.65
N PHE A 178 -6.78 5.58 11.52
CA PHE A 178 -6.53 4.28 12.14
C PHE A 178 -7.66 3.84 13.07
N ASP A 179 -8.27 4.74 13.85
CA ASP A 179 -9.45 4.39 14.66
C ASP A 179 -10.60 3.84 13.80
N ALA A 180 -10.83 4.44 12.62
CA ALA A 180 -11.81 3.93 11.67
C ALA A 180 -11.43 2.52 11.14
N LEU A 181 -10.16 2.30 10.79
CA LEU A 181 -9.69 0.98 10.34
C LEU A 181 -9.80 -0.10 11.42
N VAL A 182 -9.37 0.20 12.64
CA VAL A 182 -9.45 -0.72 13.78
C VAL A 182 -10.89 -1.11 14.05
N LYS A 183 -11.84 -0.16 14.02
CA LYS A 183 -13.27 -0.45 14.19
C LYS A 183 -13.84 -1.34 13.09
N LEU A 184 -13.30 -1.26 11.88
CA LEU A 184 -13.79 -2.02 10.71
C LEU A 184 -13.17 -3.40 10.59
N TYR A 185 -11.90 -3.56 10.96
CA TYR A 185 -11.09 -4.71 10.57
C TYR A 185 -10.44 -5.46 11.72
N ARG A 186 -10.60 -5.02 12.97
CA ARG A 186 -10.18 -5.79 14.13
C ARG A 186 -10.88 -7.15 14.12
N LYS A 187 -10.10 -8.22 14.25
CA LYS A 187 -10.59 -9.60 14.43
C LYS A 187 -9.98 -10.17 15.69
N ASP A 188 -10.79 -10.87 16.48
CA ASP A 188 -10.35 -11.57 17.69
C ASP A 188 -9.59 -10.65 18.67
N GLY A 189 -9.98 -9.37 18.70
CA GLY A 189 -9.35 -8.33 19.51
C GLY A 189 -8.12 -7.64 18.88
N VAL A 190 -7.61 -8.13 17.75
CA VAL A 190 -6.32 -7.72 17.15
C VAL A 190 -6.48 -7.04 15.78
N PHE A 191 -5.58 -6.11 15.49
CA PHE A 191 -5.48 -5.43 14.20
C PHE A 191 -4.05 -5.57 13.66
N ASP A 192 -3.84 -6.55 12.79
CA ASP A 192 -2.55 -6.80 12.12
C ASP A 192 -2.43 -5.91 10.88
N LEU A 193 -1.33 -5.20 10.73
CA LEU A 193 -1.17 -4.16 9.72
C LEU A 193 0.11 -4.40 8.90
N HIS A 194 0.00 -4.20 7.59
CA HIS A 194 1.13 -4.09 6.68
C HIS A 194 1.33 -2.62 6.29
N LEU A 195 2.52 -2.09 6.56
CA LEU A 195 2.95 -0.73 6.23
C LEU A 195 4.12 -0.77 5.27
N GLN A 196 3.88 -0.35 4.03
CA GLN A 196 4.97 -0.12 3.10
C GLN A 196 5.72 1.19 3.40
N THR A 197 7.03 1.24 3.17
CA THR A 197 7.89 2.37 3.54
C THR A 197 7.52 3.67 2.81
N ASP A 198 7.01 3.58 1.58
CA ASP A 198 6.55 4.73 0.81
C ASP A 198 5.30 5.38 1.42
N VAL A 199 4.37 4.55 1.90
CA VAL A 199 3.18 4.97 2.65
C VAL A 199 3.58 5.57 3.99
N LEU A 200 4.47 4.90 4.72
CA LEU A 200 4.97 5.38 6.02
C LEU A 200 5.65 6.74 5.88
N ALA A 201 6.48 6.91 4.85
CA ALA A 201 7.12 8.18 4.54
C ALA A 201 6.11 9.29 4.20
N ALA A 202 5.05 8.98 3.45
CA ALA A 202 3.98 9.95 3.15
C ALA A 202 3.24 10.37 4.42
N ILE A 203 2.91 9.42 5.28
CA ILE A 203 2.25 9.65 6.58
C ILE A 203 3.11 10.55 7.47
N LEU A 204 4.39 10.21 7.65
CA LEU A 204 5.28 10.97 8.53
C LEU A 204 5.61 12.36 8.00
N ARG A 205 5.66 12.57 6.68
CA ARG A 205 5.92 13.89 6.08
C ARG A 205 4.73 14.85 6.16
N ARG A 206 3.49 14.35 6.17
CA ARG A 206 2.27 15.19 6.06
C ARG A 206 1.30 15.14 7.22
N SER A 207 1.41 14.14 8.09
CA SER A 207 0.74 14.20 9.38
C SER A 207 1.60 14.97 10.39
N ASN A 208 1.02 15.41 11.51
CA ASN A 208 1.80 15.87 12.65
C ASN A 208 2.59 14.74 13.34
N GLY A 209 2.64 13.54 12.75
CA GLY A 209 3.39 12.40 13.22
C GLY A 209 4.86 12.50 12.83
N ASN A 210 5.74 12.08 13.72
CA ASN A 210 7.16 11.87 13.48
C ASN A 210 7.59 10.48 13.94
N TRP A 211 8.82 10.07 13.63
CA TRP A 211 9.38 8.77 14.04
C TRP A 211 9.22 8.51 15.53
N HIS A 212 9.41 9.52 16.39
CA HIS A 212 9.22 9.38 17.84
C HIS A 212 7.78 9.02 18.22
N SER A 213 6.79 9.70 17.63
CA SER A 213 5.37 9.38 17.85
C SER A 213 4.98 8.00 17.31
N PHE A 214 5.60 7.56 16.21
CA PHE A 214 5.39 6.24 15.66
C PHE A 214 5.97 5.14 16.56
N ALA A 215 7.20 5.31 17.06
CA ALA A 215 7.77 4.41 18.07
C ALA A 215 6.92 4.34 19.34
N LYS A 216 6.45 5.50 19.83
CA LYS A 216 5.54 5.55 20.98
C LYS A 216 4.27 4.75 20.72
N TRP A 217 3.68 4.88 19.52
CA TRP A 217 2.51 4.12 19.13
C TRP A 217 2.78 2.61 19.12
N LEU A 218 3.88 2.16 18.49
CA LEU A 218 4.28 0.74 18.47
C LEU A 218 4.47 0.15 19.87
N LYS A 219 5.11 0.91 20.78
CA LYS A 219 5.32 0.49 22.18
C LYS A 219 3.99 0.46 22.96
N GLN A 220 3.10 1.43 22.74
CA GLN A 220 1.80 1.49 23.41
C GLN A 220 0.84 0.40 22.96
N THR A 221 0.92 -0.03 21.70
CA THR A 221 0.11 -1.13 21.16
C THR A 221 0.71 -2.50 21.45
N ASP A 222 1.89 -2.55 22.08
CA ASP A 222 2.67 -3.77 22.32
C ASP A 222 2.83 -4.62 21.04
N ALA A 223 3.11 -3.94 19.92
CA ALA A 223 3.15 -4.54 18.60
C ALA A 223 4.38 -5.44 18.39
N GLN A 224 4.18 -6.56 17.70
CA GLN A 224 5.26 -7.40 17.18
C GLN A 224 5.63 -6.92 15.78
N VAL A 225 6.81 -6.34 15.64
CA VAL A 225 7.25 -5.74 14.38
C VAL A 225 8.04 -6.75 13.56
N ILE A 226 7.60 -6.98 12.32
CA ILE A 226 8.36 -7.74 11.32
C ILE A 226 8.82 -6.75 10.28
N TYR A 227 10.13 -6.67 10.05
CA TYR A 227 10.70 -5.87 8.97
C TYR A 227 11.04 -6.80 7.81
N PHE A 228 10.42 -6.56 6.64
CA PHE A 228 10.56 -7.41 5.48
C PHE A 228 11.11 -6.65 4.27
N THR A 229 12.21 -7.15 3.70
CA THR A 229 12.87 -6.52 2.56
C THR A 229 13.25 -7.55 1.50
N ARG A 230 13.73 -7.06 0.35
CA ARG A 230 14.31 -7.90 -0.70
C ARG A 230 15.77 -7.51 -0.93
N ARG A 231 16.70 -8.46 -0.90
CA ARG A 231 18.14 -8.16 -1.11
C ARG A 231 18.42 -7.71 -2.54
N ASP A 232 17.76 -8.31 -3.52
CA ASP A 232 17.90 -7.95 -4.93
C ASP A 232 17.12 -6.67 -5.30
N LYS A 233 17.72 -5.50 -5.01
CA LYS A 233 17.12 -4.18 -5.27
C LYS A 233 16.89 -3.87 -6.73
N MET A 234 17.69 -4.45 -7.62
CA MET A 234 17.53 -4.28 -9.06
C MET A 234 16.27 -4.98 -9.54
N ALA A 235 16.03 -6.22 -9.11
CA ALA A 235 14.80 -6.93 -9.44
C ALA A 235 13.59 -6.29 -8.77
N GLN A 236 13.70 -5.89 -7.49
CA GLN A 236 12.64 -5.14 -6.78
C GLN A 236 12.21 -3.89 -7.57
N THR A 237 13.18 -3.10 -8.02
CA THR A 237 12.96 -1.88 -8.80
C THR A 237 12.39 -2.18 -10.18
N GLY A 238 12.96 -3.15 -10.89
CA GLY A 238 12.47 -3.57 -12.20
C GLY A 238 11.00 -3.99 -12.13
N PHE A 239 10.63 -4.78 -11.12
CA PHE A 239 9.24 -5.18 -10.91
C PHE A 239 8.35 -4.01 -10.53
N GLY A 240 8.80 -3.18 -9.58
CA GLY A 240 8.06 -2.00 -9.15
C GLY A 240 7.73 -1.05 -10.30
N ALA A 241 8.70 -0.78 -11.17
CA ALA A 241 8.52 0.09 -12.33
C ALA A 241 7.51 -0.44 -13.33
N VAL A 242 7.47 -1.76 -13.57
CA VAL A 242 6.50 -2.38 -14.47
C VAL A 242 5.10 -2.43 -13.84
N LEU A 243 5.04 -2.83 -12.56
CA LEU A 243 3.78 -3.01 -11.84
C LEU A 243 3.07 -1.67 -11.55
N ASP A 244 3.76 -0.63 -11.10
CA ASP A 244 3.20 0.73 -10.87
C ASP A 244 2.53 1.26 -12.15
N ASN A 245 3.18 1.03 -13.29
CA ASN A 245 2.69 1.42 -14.61
C ASN A 245 1.49 0.59 -15.10
N SER A 246 1.34 -0.63 -14.58
CA SER A 246 0.31 -1.60 -14.97
C SER A 246 -0.85 -1.75 -13.99
N LYS A 247 -0.99 -0.86 -12.99
CA LYS A 247 -2.11 -0.83 -12.01
C LYS A 247 -2.04 -1.90 -10.91
N TYR A 248 -0.88 -2.51 -10.69
CA TYR A 248 -0.69 -3.55 -9.68
C TYR A 248 0.53 -3.23 -8.79
N ARG A 249 0.48 -3.68 -7.54
CA ARG A 249 1.41 -3.34 -6.43
C ARG A 249 2.08 -4.61 -5.98
N SER A 250 1.35 -5.70 -6.14
CA SER A 250 1.86 -7.03 -5.95
C SER A 250 1.27 -7.97 -6.99
N ILE A 251 2.09 -8.89 -7.49
CA ILE A 251 1.60 -10.01 -8.30
C ILE A 251 0.76 -10.97 -7.46
N TRP A 252 0.94 -10.93 -6.12
CA TRP A 252 0.26 -11.76 -5.15
C TRP A 252 -1.22 -11.41 -4.97
N GLU A 253 -1.61 -10.21 -5.42
CA GLU A 253 -3.01 -9.78 -5.48
C GLU A 253 -3.67 -10.10 -6.83
N MET A 254 -2.90 -10.53 -7.83
CA MET A 254 -3.41 -10.92 -9.13
C MET A 254 -3.94 -12.36 -9.09
N SER A 255 -5.12 -12.58 -9.67
CA SER A 255 -5.58 -13.94 -9.97
C SER A 255 -4.70 -14.58 -11.04
N PRO A 256 -4.63 -15.93 -11.14
CA PRO A 256 -3.87 -16.60 -12.19
C PRO A 256 -4.26 -16.15 -13.60
N ALA A 257 -5.55 -15.89 -13.84
CA ALA A 257 -6.04 -15.35 -15.11
C ALA A 257 -5.50 -13.95 -15.41
N LEU A 258 -5.39 -13.09 -14.39
CA LEU A 258 -4.80 -11.75 -14.54
C LEU A 258 -3.29 -11.81 -14.77
N ARG A 259 -2.58 -12.73 -14.12
CA ARG A 259 -1.13 -12.92 -14.34
C ARG A 259 -0.85 -13.32 -15.79
N LYS A 260 -1.56 -14.33 -16.31
CA LYS A 260 -1.42 -14.77 -17.70
C LYS A 260 -1.77 -13.70 -18.74
N ALA A 261 -2.71 -12.81 -18.40
CA ALA A 261 -3.11 -11.70 -19.27
C ALA A 261 -2.29 -10.42 -19.05
N PHE A 262 -1.36 -10.42 -18.09
CA PHE A 262 -0.57 -9.26 -17.74
C PHE A 262 0.34 -8.89 -18.91
N LYS A 263 0.28 -7.61 -19.30
CA LYS A 263 1.21 -7.02 -20.26
C LYS A 263 2.06 -5.98 -19.55
N GLY A 264 3.35 -6.25 -19.45
CA GLY A 264 4.33 -5.34 -18.87
C GLY A 264 4.46 -4.11 -19.74
N LYS A 265 4.50 -2.93 -19.12
CA LYS A 265 4.89 -1.70 -19.82
C LYS A 265 6.39 -1.56 -19.81
N GLU A 266 6.91 -0.94 -20.86
CA GLU A 266 8.33 -0.61 -20.96
C GLU A 266 8.76 0.30 -19.80
N ILE A 267 9.89 -0.03 -19.19
CA ILE A 267 10.44 0.73 -18.08
C ILE A 267 11.09 2.01 -18.59
N ASN A 268 10.72 3.17 -18.03
CA ASN A 268 11.52 4.37 -18.17
C ASN A 268 12.72 4.29 -17.22
N PHE A 269 13.93 4.16 -17.77
CA PHE A 269 15.15 4.00 -16.98
C PHE A 269 15.35 5.08 -15.91
N ALA A 270 15.13 6.37 -16.27
CA ALA A 270 15.34 7.48 -15.34
C ALA A 270 14.34 7.44 -14.18
N GLU A 271 13.09 7.07 -14.46
CA GLU A 271 12.05 6.89 -13.45
C GLU A 271 12.35 5.70 -12.53
N ALA A 272 12.74 4.56 -13.10
CA ALA A 272 13.11 3.36 -12.34
C ALA A 272 14.36 3.59 -11.48
N ASN A 273 15.39 4.26 -11.99
CA ASN A 273 16.56 4.59 -11.19
C ASN A 273 16.23 5.56 -10.04
N ALA A 274 15.39 6.58 -10.28
CA ALA A 274 14.91 7.44 -9.19
C ALA A 274 14.14 6.64 -8.12
N TRP A 275 13.39 5.63 -8.56
CA TRP A 275 12.67 4.72 -7.67
C TRP A 275 13.62 3.85 -6.83
N LEU A 276 14.67 3.28 -7.45
CA LEU A 276 15.72 2.55 -6.74
C LEU A 276 16.37 3.39 -5.64
N GLN A 277 16.79 4.61 -5.96
CA GLN A 277 17.40 5.51 -4.97
C GLN A 277 16.44 5.81 -3.82
N ASN A 278 15.17 6.05 -4.13
CA ASN A 278 14.16 6.31 -3.12
C ASN A 278 13.91 5.09 -2.21
N VAL A 279 13.88 3.87 -2.74
CA VAL A 279 13.76 2.64 -1.93
C VAL A 279 14.96 2.49 -0.98
N LEU A 280 16.19 2.69 -1.48
CA LEU A 280 17.40 2.61 -0.66
C LEU A 280 17.40 3.62 0.48
N ILE A 281 16.99 4.86 0.22
CA ILE A 281 16.87 5.91 1.25
C ILE A 281 15.83 5.51 2.29
N GLN A 282 14.64 5.10 1.86
CA GLN A 282 13.54 4.75 2.75
C GLN A 282 13.85 3.56 3.65
N GLU A 283 14.50 2.53 3.12
CA GLU A 283 14.93 1.38 3.91
C GLU A 283 16.00 1.77 4.93
N GLY A 284 16.98 2.58 4.52
CA GLY A 284 17.99 3.11 5.45
C GLY A 284 17.36 3.94 6.57
N GLU A 285 16.36 4.77 6.28
CA GLU A 285 15.62 5.53 7.30
C GLU A 285 14.88 4.62 8.28
N VAL A 286 14.21 3.57 7.79
CA VAL A 286 13.47 2.62 8.62
C VAL A 286 14.41 1.77 9.48
N GLU A 287 15.51 1.29 8.93
CA GLU A 287 16.52 0.51 9.66
C GLU A 287 17.13 1.33 10.80
N ASN A 288 17.57 2.55 10.49
CA ASN A 288 18.08 3.48 11.49
C ASN A 288 17.03 3.78 12.58
N PHE A 289 15.77 3.96 12.18
CA PHE A 289 14.67 4.16 13.12
C PHE A 289 14.46 2.96 14.04
N LEU A 290 14.34 1.75 13.49
CA LEU A 290 14.06 0.54 14.26
C LEU A 290 15.17 0.25 15.28
N GLN A 291 16.43 0.48 14.88
CA GLN A 291 17.60 0.35 15.75
C GLN A 291 17.61 1.43 16.84
N ALA A 292 17.47 2.71 16.45
CA ALA A 292 17.56 3.84 17.39
C ALA A 292 16.39 3.93 18.37
N ALA A 293 15.21 3.45 17.98
CA ALA A 293 14.01 3.51 18.82
C ALA A 293 13.90 2.35 19.82
N GLU A 294 14.86 1.42 19.83
CA GLU A 294 14.85 0.21 20.66
C GLU A 294 13.52 -0.54 20.55
N ILE A 295 13.04 -0.69 19.30
CA ILE A 295 11.85 -1.48 19.01
C ILE A 295 12.30 -2.93 18.86
N GLU A 296 11.60 -3.86 19.50
CA GLU A 296 11.83 -5.28 19.26
C GLU A 296 11.25 -5.64 17.88
N PHE A 297 12.11 -6.02 16.93
CA PHE A 297 11.68 -6.40 15.60
C PHE A 297 12.42 -7.63 15.08
N ARG A 298 11.78 -8.36 14.16
CA ARG A 298 12.42 -9.44 13.39
C ARG A 298 12.60 -9.02 11.93
N SER A 299 13.85 -8.97 11.48
CA SER A 299 14.17 -8.78 10.06
C SER A 299 14.08 -10.11 9.31
N VAL A 300 13.50 -10.08 8.11
CA VAL A 300 13.43 -11.21 7.18
C VAL A 300 13.57 -10.68 5.75
N THR A 301 14.39 -11.34 4.95
CA THR A 301 14.47 -11.03 3.51
C THR A 301 13.66 -12.03 2.69
N LEU A 302 13.20 -11.60 1.52
CA LEU A 302 12.52 -12.48 0.56
C LEU A 302 13.38 -13.69 0.21
N GLU A 303 14.67 -13.48 -0.02
CA GLU A 303 15.59 -14.54 -0.41
C GLU A 303 15.77 -15.57 0.71
N GLU A 304 15.93 -15.14 1.97
CA GLU A 304 15.98 -16.07 3.12
C GLU A 304 14.69 -16.90 3.23
N LEU A 305 13.53 -16.27 3.01
CA LEU A 305 12.22 -16.91 3.07
C LEU A 305 12.06 -17.97 1.96
N ILE A 306 12.64 -17.76 0.78
CA ILE A 306 12.58 -18.72 -0.33
C ILE A 306 13.63 -19.83 -0.18
N GLU A 307 14.86 -19.47 0.20
CA GLU A 307 15.99 -20.41 0.34
C GLU A 307 15.83 -21.34 1.54
N THR A 308 15.36 -20.79 2.68
CA THR A 308 15.28 -21.52 3.97
C THR A 308 13.93 -21.34 4.68
N PRO A 309 12.79 -21.59 4.00
CA PRO A 309 11.45 -21.23 4.48
C PRO A 309 11.14 -21.78 5.87
N VAL A 310 11.46 -23.05 6.14
CA VAL A 310 11.15 -23.70 7.42
C VAL A 310 11.93 -23.07 8.57
N ALA A 311 13.18 -22.68 8.36
CA ALA A 311 13.99 -22.03 9.40
C ALA A 311 13.48 -20.62 9.71
N VAL A 312 13.17 -19.84 8.66
CA VAL A 312 12.58 -18.50 8.79
C VAL A 312 11.25 -18.56 9.52
N LEU A 313 10.35 -19.46 9.12
CA LEU A 313 9.03 -19.58 9.74
C LEU A 313 9.09 -20.08 11.18
N LYS A 314 9.97 -21.02 11.52
CA LYS A 314 10.21 -21.39 12.93
C LYS A 314 10.68 -20.20 13.74
N SER A 315 11.64 -19.42 13.23
CA SER A 315 12.11 -18.22 13.91
C SER A 315 10.99 -17.19 14.10
N LEU A 316 10.13 -17.00 13.10
CA LEU A 316 8.97 -16.11 13.20
C LEU A 316 7.96 -16.63 14.22
N THR A 317 7.66 -17.93 14.26
CA THR A 317 6.74 -18.49 15.28
C THR A 317 7.26 -18.26 16.70
N MET A 318 8.57 -18.42 16.92
CA MET A 318 9.19 -18.14 18.23
C MET A 318 9.11 -16.66 18.59
N PHE A 319 9.44 -15.77 17.65
CA PHE A 319 9.34 -14.32 17.84
C PHE A 319 7.90 -13.87 18.14
N LEU A 320 6.93 -14.47 17.45
CA LEU A 320 5.51 -14.18 17.63
C LEU A 320 4.95 -14.79 18.93
N GLY A 321 5.69 -15.69 19.60
CA GLY A 321 5.20 -16.43 20.77
C GLY A 321 4.14 -17.47 20.41
N GLU A 322 4.08 -17.89 19.15
CA GLU A 322 3.07 -18.79 18.61
C GLU A 322 3.57 -20.24 18.58
N LYS A 323 2.62 -21.19 18.63
CA LYS A 323 2.96 -22.61 18.49
C LYS A 323 3.24 -22.93 17.02
N ALA A 324 4.43 -23.45 16.74
CA ALA A 324 4.77 -23.90 15.40
C ALA A 324 3.81 -25.01 14.92
N PRO A 325 3.23 -24.90 13.72
CA PRO A 325 2.42 -25.97 13.13
C PRO A 325 3.29 -27.20 12.85
N LYS A 326 2.65 -28.37 12.71
CA LYS A 326 3.34 -29.62 12.36
C LYS A 326 4.01 -29.54 10.99
N ALA A 327 3.41 -28.81 10.06
CA ALA A 327 3.94 -28.52 8.74
C ALA A 327 3.57 -27.07 8.38
N PHE A 328 4.50 -26.35 7.77
CA PHE A 328 4.22 -25.01 7.27
C PHE A 328 3.64 -25.07 5.86
N MET A 329 2.59 -24.30 5.63
CA MET A 329 2.07 -24.04 4.29
C MET A 329 2.90 -22.94 3.62
N MET A 330 3.34 -23.21 2.39
CA MET A 330 4.14 -22.28 1.58
C MET A 330 3.57 -22.24 0.16
N PRO A 331 3.06 -21.08 -0.30
CA PRO A 331 2.69 -20.92 -1.69
C PRO A 331 3.93 -21.04 -2.60
N ASP A 332 3.72 -21.53 -3.81
CA ASP A 332 4.80 -21.69 -4.78
C ASP A 332 5.22 -20.34 -5.39
N TYR A 333 6.35 -19.82 -4.91
CA TYR A 333 6.95 -18.57 -5.39
C TYR A 333 7.33 -18.62 -6.87
N ALA A 334 7.99 -19.71 -7.31
CA ALA A 334 8.50 -19.80 -8.67
C ALA A 334 7.36 -19.89 -9.70
N SER A 335 6.33 -20.70 -9.39
CA SER A 335 5.16 -20.85 -10.25
C SER A 335 4.40 -19.54 -10.46
N ALA A 336 4.24 -18.74 -9.40
CA ALA A 336 3.58 -17.43 -9.49
C ALA A 336 4.26 -16.48 -10.49
N TYR A 337 5.58 -16.51 -10.54
CA TYR A 337 6.41 -15.67 -11.39
C TYR A 337 6.62 -16.23 -12.80
N ALA A 338 6.55 -17.56 -12.98
CA ALA A 338 6.64 -18.21 -14.29
C ALA A 338 5.50 -17.79 -15.23
N GLU A 339 4.35 -17.39 -14.68
CA GLU A 339 3.21 -16.86 -15.45
C GLU A 339 3.40 -15.39 -15.89
N LEU A 340 4.52 -14.75 -15.55
CA LEU A 340 4.81 -13.32 -15.80
C LEU A 340 6.15 -13.10 -16.51
N PRO A 341 6.40 -13.69 -17.69
CA PRO A 341 7.70 -13.60 -18.38
C PRO A 341 8.09 -12.15 -18.72
N GLU A 342 7.13 -11.32 -19.13
CA GLU A 342 7.41 -9.91 -19.47
C GLU A 342 7.90 -9.10 -18.26
N LEU A 343 7.42 -9.40 -17.06
CA LEU A 343 7.87 -8.74 -15.82
C LEU A 343 9.37 -9.00 -15.58
N TRP A 344 9.79 -10.24 -15.81
CA TRP A 344 11.20 -10.65 -15.72
C TRP A 344 12.06 -10.05 -16.81
N ASP A 345 11.59 -10.06 -18.05
CA ASP A 345 12.33 -9.50 -19.18
C ASP A 345 12.64 -8.02 -18.96
N GLN A 346 11.66 -7.25 -18.52
CA GLN A 346 11.82 -5.84 -18.21
C GLN A 346 12.80 -5.62 -17.03
N ALA A 347 12.68 -6.39 -15.94
CA ALA A 347 13.62 -6.29 -14.82
C ALA A 347 15.06 -6.64 -15.21
N ARG A 348 15.24 -7.67 -16.06
CA ARG A 348 16.56 -8.04 -16.60
C ARG A 348 17.13 -6.95 -17.51
N ASN A 349 16.31 -6.35 -18.36
CA ASN A 349 16.71 -5.23 -19.21
C ASN A 349 17.14 -4.01 -18.38
N PHE A 350 16.35 -3.64 -17.37
CA PHE A 350 16.71 -2.55 -16.46
C PHE A 350 18.03 -2.83 -15.73
N ARG A 351 18.24 -4.04 -15.21
CA ARG A 351 19.51 -4.44 -14.59
C ARG A 351 20.68 -4.30 -15.56
N ARG A 352 20.54 -4.82 -16.79
CA ARG A 352 21.59 -4.72 -17.82
C ARG A 352 21.93 -3.27 -18.10
N GLU A 353 20.92 -2.44 -18.30
CA GLU A 353 21.09 -1.01 -18.56
C GLU A 353 21.75 -0.27 -17.38
N MET A 354 21.41 -0.64 -16.13
CA MET A 354 22.07 -0.11 -14.92
C MET A 354 23.55 -0.48 -14.89
N ILE A 355 23.89 -1.74 -15.17
CA ILE A 355 25.27 -2.23 -15.23
C ILE A 355 26.06 -1.45 -16.29
N ASP A 356 25.49 -1.33 -17.49
CA ASP A 356 26.13 -0.64 -18.61
C ASP A 356 26.33 0.86 -18.31
N ARG A 357 25.32 1.54 -17.76
CA ARG A 357 25.39 2.99 -17.47
C ARG A 357 26.27 3.34 -16.27
N LEU A 358 26.37 2.45 -15.28
CA LEU A 358 27.27 2.66 -14.14
C LEU A 358 28.71 2.23 -14.45
N GLY A 359 28.99 1.73 -15.66
CA GLY A 359 30.30 1.22 -16.03
C GLY A 359 30.70 0.02 -15.17
N LEU A 360 29.74 -0.69 -14.58
CA LEU A 360 29.95 -1.89 -13.76
C LEU A 360 30.18 -3.11 -14.66
N HIS A 361 30.91 -2.96 -15.76
CA HIS A 361 31.26 -4.04 -16.68
C HIS A 361 32.13 -5.05 -15.94
N VAL A 362 31.48 -6.00 -15.29
CA VAL A 362 32.09 -7.20 -14.74
C VAL A 362 32.45 -8.10 -15.92
N ASN A 363 33.66 -8.66 -15.89
CA ASN A 363 34.19 -9.59 -16.89
C ASN A 363 33.17 -10.71 -17.21
N ALA A 364 33.31 -11.34 -18.38
CA ALA A 364 32.36 -12.24 -19.07
C ALA A 364 31.69 -13.39 -18.25
N GLU A 365 32.00 -13.55 -16.97
CA GLU A 365 31.37 -14.48 -16.02
C GLU A 365 30.37 -13.81 -15.03
N GLY A 366 30.20 -12.49 -15.06
CA GLY A 366 29.00 -11.80 -14.52
C GLY A 366 28.54 -12.20 -13.11
N SER A 367 29.42 -12.22 -12.11
CA SER A 367 29.08 -12.63 -10.75
C SER A 367 28.46 -11.51 -9.90
N TYR A 368 27.15 -11.29 -10.07
CA TYR A 368 26.21 -10.99 -8.96
C TYR A 368 24.91 -11.79 -9.12
N VAL A 369 24.95 -12.84 -9.93
CA VAL A 369 23.83 -13.72 -10.26
C VAL A 369 24.09 -15.06 -9.62
N THR A 370 23.52 -15.33 -8.45
CA THR A 370 23.49 -16.70 -7.93
C THR A 370 22.10 -17.03 -7.41
N ALA A 371 21.70 -16.53 -6.24
CA ALA A 371 20.51 -17.06 -5.56
C ALA A 371 19.18 -17.05 -6.35
N THR A 372 18.65 -15.88 -6.70
CA THR A 372 17.28 -15.79 -7.27
C THR A 372 17.19 -16.39 -8.67
N ASP A 373 18.23 -16.20 -9.48
CA ASP A 373 18.30 -16.71 -10.85
C ASP A 373 18.49 -18.24 -10.90
N GLU A 374 19.23 -18.82 -9.95
CA GLU A 374 19.43 -20.28 -9.82
C GLU A 374 18.15 -20.97 -9.36
N ILE A 375 17.49 -20.41 -8.34
CA ILE A 375 16.19 -20.88 -7.84
C ILE A 375 15.14 -20.92 -8.96
N LEU A 376 15.09 -19.89 -9.82
CA LEU A 376 14.13 -19.81 -10.92
C LEU A 376 14.50 -20.70 -12.12
N LYS A 377 15.78 -21.00 -12.33
CA LYS A 377 16.25 -21.96 -13.35
C LYS A 377 16.05 -23.42 -12.90
N GLY A 378 15.46 -23.67 -11.74
CA GLY A 378 15.28 -25.01 -11.18
C GLY A 378 16.60 -25.70 -10.84
N ARG A 379 17.70 -24.95 -10.77
CA ARG A 379 18.99 -25.46 -10.29
C ARG A 379 18.98 -25.26 -8.78
N LYS A 380 19.03 -26.36 -8.03
CA LYS A 380 19.08 -26.31 -6.56
C LYS A 380 20.18 -25.36 -6.11
N ALA A 381 19.84 -24.51 -5.13
CA ALA A 381 20.78 -23.74 -4.33
C ALA A 381 21.82 -24.64 -3.64
#